data_AF-A0A143C9T3-F1
#
_entry.id   AF-A0A143C9T3-F1
#
_cell.length_a   1.000
_cell.length_b   1.000
_cell.length_c   1.000
_cell.angle_alpha   90.00
_cell.angle_beta   90.00
_cell.angle_gamma   90.00
#
_symmetry.space_group_name_H-M   'P 1'
#
loop_
_entity.id
_entity.type
_entity.pdbx_description
1 polymer ?
#
loop_
_entity_poly.entity_id
_entity_poly.type
_entity_poly.pdbx_seq_one_letter_code
_entity_poly.pdbx_strand_id
1 'polypeptide(L)'
;MCAEYATFGLAPAMRAGGVLNDGGYQVHRDFVDFIVDGRPLLFQLSDLDAVSPLASDVPPAIFTAQVRSLLLESEAPLPGGRYVVYGCPECEDLACGAVTAVIQGDGEDFIWRDFAWQTDEHADLELNGYRGIGPFRFRGAEYRTALGALLNGSAPGPPRRVLLIGARVAVLAKLAAALRTIGVGADIAHDADGVPPDELRGYGAVAFGHAAGEQERAAVRRAFERAGVTVAHVDGLAPIVPLLVAQIEHALDRSPAGRRRLTGLTAADGGADVEVTSACRVTLTAYRIDRLSRTHTHEIFDGVLEPGRHRVALDAKAVRGRSFVVARTAGSVLVAAVNH
;
A
#
# COMPACT_ATOMS: atom_id res chain seq x y z
N MET A 1 15.36 10.89 34.72
CA MET A 1 15.40 11.45 33.36
C MET A 1 13.96 11.54 32.89
N CYS A 2 13.43 12.74 32.64
CA CYS A 2 12.08 12.86 32.04
C CYS A 2 12.15 12.24 30.65
N ALA A 3 11.34 11.21 30.39
CA ALA A 3 11.16 10.74 29.03
C ALA A 3 10.60 11.91 28.21
N GLU A 4 11.31 12.30 27.16
CA GLU A 4 10.83 13.31 26.22
C GLU A 4 9.52 12.82 25.60
N TYR A 5 8.52 13.71 25.51
CA TYR A 5 7.25 13.35 24.89
C TYR A 5 7.46 13.15 23.39
N ALA A 6 7.00 12.01 22.89
CA ALA A 6 6.88 11.77 21.47
C ALA A 6 5.59 12.42 20.94
N THR A 7 5.61 12.84 19.69
CA THR A 7 4.40 13.29 18.99
C THR A 7 3.63 12.08 18.46
N PHE A 8 2.29 12.15 18.51
CA PHE A 8 1.41 11.13 17.96
C PHE A 8 0.55 11.71 16.84
N GLY A 9 0.51 11.02 15.71
CA GLY A 9 -0.32 11.37 14.58
C GLY A 9 -0.81 10.14 13.84
N LEU A 10 -1.69 10.38 12.88
CA LEU A 10 -2.28 9.36 12.04
C LEU A 10 -2.20 9.80 10.58
N ALA A 11 -1.94 8.87 9.68
CA ALA A 11 -1.91 9.15 8.25
C ALA A 11 -2.50 7.98 7.45
N PRO A 12 -3.23 8.26 6.35
CA PRO A 12 -3.55 7.21 5.39
C PRO A 12 -2.27 6.56 4.85
N ALA A 13 -2.31 5.24 4.73
CA ALA A 13 -1.27 4.41 4.16
C ALA A 13 -1.91 3.29 3.32
N MET A 14 -1.08 2.66 2.49
CA MET A 14 -1.49 1.62 1.57
C MET A 14 -0.48 0.49 1.59
N ARG A 15 -0.96 -0.75 1.53
CA ARG A 15 -0.20 -1.96 1.20
C ARG A 15 -0.61 -2.35 -0.20
N ALA A 16 0.28 -2.13 -1.17
CA ALA A 16 -0.01 -2.41 -2.57
C ALA A 16 -0.29 -3.91 -2.81
N GLY A 17 -1.40 -4.21 -3.48
CA GLY A 17 -1.73 -5.57 -3.89
C GLY A 17 -0.90 -6.04 -5.10
N GLY A 18 -1.03 -7.32 -5.45
CA GLY A 18 -0.21 -7.89 -6.51
C GLY A 18 -0.68 -9.23 -7.07
N VAL A 19 -0.29 -9.48 -8.30
CA VAL A 19 -0.29 -10.82 -8.91
C VAL A 19 1.16 -11.27 -8.97
N LEU A 20 1.47 -12.36 -8.30
CA LEU A 20 2.81 -12.90 -8.16
C LEU A 20 3.20 -13.75 -9.37
N ASN A 21 4.51 -13.96 -9.55
CA ASN A 21 5.06 -14.71 -10.69
C ASN A 21 4.65 -16.20 -10.68
N ASP A 22 4.37 -16.75 -9.50
CA ASP A 22 3.88 -18.11 -9.29
C ASP A 22 2.35 -18.25 -9.47
N GLY A 23 1.65 -17.15 -9.78
CA GLY A 23 0.19 -17.10 -9.90
C GLY A 23 -0.54 -16.83 -8.58
N GLY A 24 0.19 -16.63 -7.47
CA GLY A 24 -0.36 -16.18 -6.20
C GLY A 24 -0.87 -14.74 -6.25
N TYR A 25 -1.61 -14.34 -5.22
CA TYR A 25 -2.15 -13.00 -5.06
C TYR A 25 -1.73 -12.42 -3.73
N GLN A 26 -1.58 -11.10 -3.72
CA GLN A 26 -1.30 -10.27 -2.57
C GLN A 26 -2.44 -9.26 -2.43
N VAL A 27 -3.11 -9.24 -1.28
CA VAL A 27 -4.29 -8.39 -1.10
C VAL A 27 -3.91 -6.93 -0.86
N HIS A 28 -4.56 -6.03 -1.60
CA HIS A 28 -4.47 -4.60 -1.39
C HIS A 28 -5.14 -4.21 -0.05
N ARG A 29 -4.50 -3.32 0.72
CA ARG A 29 -5.09 -2.74 1.93
C ARG A 29 -4.89 -1.23 1.94
N ASP A 30 -5.98 -0.50 2.15
CA ASP A 30 -5.97 0.90 2.58
C ASP A 30 -6.16 0.93 4.10
N PHE A 31 -5.24 1.56 4.84
CA PHE A 31 -5.27 1.59 6.31
C PHE A 31 -4.77 2.93 6.87
N VAL A 32 -4.90 3.12 8.18
CA VAL A 32 -4.36 4.29 8.88
C VAL A 32 -3.09 3.88 9.62
N ASP A 33 -1.95 4.46 9.24
CA ASP A 33 -0.68 4.24 9.90
C ASP A 33 -0.48 5.21 11.08
N PHE A 34 0.31 4.77 12.06
CA PHE A 34 0.71 5.55 13.22
C PHE A 34 1.96 6.37 12.88
N ILE A 35 1.87 7.68 13.08
CA ILE A 35 2.99 8.61 12.90
C ILE A 35 3.55 8.97 14.27
N VAL A 36 4.80 8.58 14.51
CA VAL A 36 5.54 8.90 15.75
C VAL A 36 6.72 9.77 15.37
N ASP A 37 6.81 10.95 15.98
CA ASP A 37 7.87 11.94 15.68
C ASP A 37 7.99 12.29 14.19
N GLY A 38 6.82 12.44 13.57
CA GLY A 38 6.66 12.79 12.16
C GLY A 38 6.99 11.66 11.18
N ARG A 39 7.33 10.45 11.67
CA ARG A 39 7.70 9.30 10.83
C ARG A 39 6.68 8.17 10.95
N PRO A 40 6.35 7.46 9.85
CA PRO A 40 5.59 6.21 9.91
C PRO A 40 6.25 5.22 10.86
N LEU A 41 5.53 4.76 11.89
CA LEU A 41 6.06 3.80 12.86
C LEU A 41 6.41 2.48 12.16
N LEU A 42 5.64 2.08 11.14
CA LEU A 42 5.93 0.90 10.31
C LEU A 42 7.32 0.95 9.68
N PHE A 43 7.87 2.15 9.40
CA PHE A 43 9.19 2.32 8.80
C PHE A 43 10.33 2.19 9.80
N GLN A 44 10.02 2.37 11.08
CA GLN A 44 10.98 2.19 12.17
C GLN A 44 11.11 0.71 12.57
N LEU A 45 10.14 -0.10 12.14
CA LEU A 45 10.17 -1.55 12.29
C LEU A 45 10.93 -2.18 11.12
N SER A 46 11.53 -3.35 11.37
CA SER A 46 12.13 -4.20 10.34
C SER A 46 11.17 -4.36 9.15
N ASP A 47 11.66 -4.52 7.93
CA ASP A 47 10.83 -4.53 6.70
C ASP A 47 9.74 -5.62 6.73
N LEU A 48 8.57 -5.25 7.26
CA LEU A 48 7.45 -6.12 7.58
C LEU A 48 6.32 -5.85 6.59
N ASP A 49 5.77 -6.93 6.05
CA ASP A 49 4.48 -6.91 5.36
C ASP A 49 3.36 -6.99 6.38
N ALA A 50 3.00 -5.82 6.93
CA ALA A 50 2.00 -5.70 7.99
C ALA A 50 1.22 -4.40 7.84
N VAL A 51 -0.04 -4.41 8.28
CA VAL A 51 -0.95 -3.26 8.27
C VAL A 51 -1.53 -3.03 9.64
N SER A 52 -1.90 -1.80 9.97
CA SER A 52 -2.55 -1.55 11.25
C SER A 52 -3.96 -2.18 11.25
N PRO A 53 -4.52 -2.49 12.43
CA PRO A 53 -5.90 -2.95 12.53
C PRO A 53 -6.91 -1.93 11.98
N LEU A 54 -6.53 -0.65 11.90
CA LEU A 54 -7.34 0.47 11.41
C LEU A 54 -7.43 0.49 9.87
N ALA A 55 -7.82 -0.64 9.28
CA ALA A 55 -7.97 -0.83 7.84
C ALA A 55 -9.39 -0.48 7.37
N SER A 56 -9.50 0.00 6.13
CA SER A 56 -10.75 0.53 5.55
C SER A 56 -11.78 -0.54 5.16
N ASP A 57 -11.32 -1.77 4.96
CA ASP A 57 -12.12 -2.93 4.60
C ASP A 57 -12.69 -3.67 5.82
N VAL A 58 -12.32 -3.25 7.02
CA VAL A 58 -12.88 -3.73 8.28
C VAL A 58 -14.29 -3.15 8.50
N PRO A 59 -15.28 -3.95 8.94
CA PRO A 59 -16.62 -3.46 9.26
C PRO A 59 -16.60 -2.28 10.25
N PRO A 60 -17.46 -1.24 10.07
CA PRO A 60 -17.42 -0.02 10.91
C PRO A 60 -17.50 -0.26 12.42
N ALA A 61 -18.23 -1.30 12.86
CA ALA A 61 -18.34 -1.66 14.27
C ALA A 61 -17.01 -2.21 14.82
N ILE A 62 -16.30 -3.03 14.05
CA ILE A 62 -14.99 -3.58 14.42
C ILE A 62 -13.94 -2.46 14.42
N PHE A 63 -13.94 -1.62 13.38
CA PHE A 63 -13.07 -0.44 13.31
C PHE A 63 -13.27 0.47 14.53
N THR A 64 -14.52 0.77 14.89
CA THR A 64 -14.85 1.57 16.08
C THR A 64 -14.34 0.92 17.37
N ALA A 65 -14.49 -0.40 17.50
CA ALA A 65 -14.00 -1.14 18.67
C ALA A 65 -12.48 -1.09 18.78
N GLN A 66 -11.75 -1.22 17.66
CA GLN A 66 -10.29 -1.11 17.63
C GLN A 66 -9.82 0.29 18.07
N VAL A 67 -10.45 1.36 17.58
CA VAL A 67 -10.12 2.73 17.99
C VAL A 67 -10.35 2.94 19.49
N ARG A 68 -11.49 2.47 20.01
CA ARG A 68 -11.81 2.55 21.46
C ARG A 68 -10.85 1.72 22.32
N SER A 69 -10.43 0.57 21.81
CA SER A 69 -9.42 -0.27 22.46
C SER A 69 -8.08 0.46 22.58
N LEU A 70 -7.63 1.15 21.52
CA LEU A 70 -6.42 1.99 21.55
C LEU A 70 -6.55 3.21 22.47
N LEU A 71 -7.77 3.67 22.75
CA LEU A 71 -8.09 4.71 23.75
C LEU A 71 -8.16 4.18 25.19
N LEU A 72 -7.93 2.87 25.38
CA LEU A 72 -8.03 2.16 26.67
C LEU A 72 -9.45 2.21 27.28
N GLU A 73 -10.47 2.31 26.44
CA GLU A 73 -11.88 2.24 26.84
C GLU A 73 -12.37 0.79 27.00
N SER A 74 -11.58 -0.18 26.53
CA SER A 74 -11.80 -1.62 26.70
C SER A 74 -10.53 -2.30 27.19
N GLU A 75 -10.68 -3.51 27.72
CA GLU A 75 -9.54 -4.36 28.08
C GLU A 75 -8.66 -4.65 26.86
N ALA A 76 -7.39 -4.95 27.13
CA ALA A 76 -6.43 -5.30 26.10
C ALA A 76 -6.82 -6.62 25.43
N PRO A 77 -6.69 -6.73 24.09
CA PRO A 77 -7.09 -7.92 23.37
C PRO A 77 -6.15 -9.11 23.60
N LEU A 78 -4.93 -8.87 24.10
CA LEU A 78 -3.94 -9.91 24.38
C LEU A 78 -3.46 -9.85 25.84
N PRO A 79 -3.03 -10.99 26.42
CA PRO A 79 -2.49 -11.03 27.78
C PRO A 79 -1.33 -10.07 28.00
N GLY A 80 -1.19 -9.62 29.25
CA GLY A 80 -0.14 -8.67 29.64
C GLY A 80 -0.38 -7.23 29.17
N GLY A 81 -1.63 -6.86 28.83
CA GLY A 81 -1.96 -5.50 28.41
C GLY A 81 -1.49 -5.17 26.99
N ARG A 82 -1.38 -6.19 26.13
CA ARG A 82 -0.80 -6.03 24.80
C ARG A 82 -1.87 -5.79 23.73
N TYR A 83 -1.52 -4.95 22.78
CA TYR A 83 -2.36 -4.56 21.66
C TYR A 83 -1.64 -4.88 20.36
N VAL A 84 -2.39 -5.33 19.36
CA VAL A 84 -1.88 -5.45 17.99
C VAL A 84 -1.72 -4.05 17.40
N VAL A 85 -0.49 -3.71 17.03
CA VAL A 85 -0.15 -2.44 16.36
C VAL A 85 -0.13 -2.64 14.85
N TYR A 86 0.47 -3.74 14.39
CA TYR A 86 0.43 -4.17 12.98
C TYR A 86 0.20 -5.68 12.91
N GLY A 87 -0.69 -6.13 12.03
CA GLY A 87 -1.01 -7.54 11.82
C GLY A 87 -0.79 -7.99 10.38
N CYS A 88 -0.88 -9.30 10.16
CA CYS A 88 -0.81 -9.90 8.84
C CYS A 88 -1.91 -9.32 7.92
N PRO A 89 -1.54 -8.76 6.75
CA PRO A 89 -2.51 -8.13 5.86
C PRO A 89 -3.44 -9.14 5.23
N GLU A 90 -3.10 -10.43 5.20
CA GLU A 90 -3.87 -11.44 4.47
C GLU A 90 -4.99 -12.06 5.34
N CYS A 91 -4.76 -12.24 6.64
CA CYS A 91 -5.69 -12.97 7.52
C CYS A 91 -5.94 -12.35 8.89
N GLU A 92 -5.17 -11.34 9.29
CA GLU A 92 -5.26 -10.70 10.62
C GLU A 92 -5.05 -11.65 11.83
N ASP A 93 -4.65 -12.90 11.58
CA ASP A 93 -4.43 -13.91 12.61
C ASP A 93 -3.07 -13.68 13.30
N LEU A 94 -3.09 -13.70 14.63
CA LEU A 94 -1.88 -13.63 15.45
C LEU A 94 -0.89 -14.74 15.10
N ALA A 95 -1.35 -15.93 14.72
CA ALA A 95 -0.48 -17.05 14.37
C ALA A 95 0.36 -16.80 13.10
N CYS A 96 -0.10 -15.95 12.17
CA CYS A 96 0.73 -15.48 11.06
C CYS A 96 1.80 -14.46 11.50
N GLY A 97 1.59 -13.86 12.68
CA GLY A 97 2.48 -12.91 13.31
C GLY A 97 1.95 -11.48 13.27
N ALA A 98 2.20 -10.78 14.37
CA ALA A 98 1.82 -9.39 14.56
C ALA A 98 2.90 -8.64 15.34
N VAL A 99 3.03 -7.35 15.06
CA VAL A 99 3.73 -6.42 15.93
C VAL A 99 2.78 -6.01 17.04
N THR A 100 3.14 -6.32 18.28
CA THR A 100 2.35 -5.97 19.47
C THR A 100 3.13 -5.07 20.39
N ALA A 101 2.42 -4.26 21.17
CA ALA A 101 3.01 -3.40 22.20
C ALA A 101 2.13 -3.39 23.44
N VAL A 102 2.73 -3.12 24.61
CA VAL A 102 1.96 -2.77 25.80
C VAL A 102 1.51 -1.33 25.67
N ILE A 103 0.20 -1.09 25.75
CA ILE A 103 -0.38 0.25 25.77
C ILE A 103 -1.03 0.44 27.13
N GLN A 104 -0.64 1.49 27.84
CA GLN A 104 -1.17 1.79 29.16
C GLN A 104 -1.32 3.28 29.38
N GLY A 105 -2.26 3.66 30.26
CA GLY A 105 -2.39 5.02 30.74
C GLY A 105 -1.30 5.33 31.77
N ASP A 106 -0.83 6.58 31.76
CA ASP A 106 -0.03 7.14 32.85
C ASP A 106 -0.53 8.54 33.19
N GLY A 107 -1.38 8.62 34.21
CA GLY A 107 -2.17 9.82 34.49
C GLY A 107 -3.09 10.15 33.32
N GLU A 108 -2.91 11.31 32.71
CA GLU A 108 -3.67 11.71 31.53
C GLU A 108 -3.05 11.23 30.20
N ASP A 109 -1.81 10.74 30.23
CA ASP A 109 -0.98 10.39 29.08
C ASP A 109 -1.08 8.91 28.71
N PHE A 110 -0.51 8.55 27.56
CA PHE A 110 -0.41 7.17 27.09
C PHE A 110 1.05 6.78 26.91
N ILE A 111 1.38 5.53 27.26
CA ILE A 111 2.70 4.95 27.06
C ILE A 111 2.56 3.71 26.17
N TRP A 112 3.30 3.69 25.07
CA TRP A 112 3.49 2.50 24.24
C TRP A 112 4.90 1.97 24.50
N ARG A 113 5.03 0.70 24.90
CA ARG A 113 6.32 0.09 25.24
C ARG A 113 6.37 -1.39 24.89
N ASP A 114 7.56 -1.97 25.06
CA ASP A 114 7.80 -3.41 24.94
C ASP A 114 7.33 -3.98 23.60
N PHE A 115 7.61 -3.28 22.51
CA PHE A 115 7.23 -3.72 21.16
C PHE A 115 7.89 -5.06 20.84
N ALA A 116 7.14 -6.00 20.28
CA ALA A 116 7.67 -7.28 19.84
C ALA A 116 6.92 -7.85 18.65
N TRP A 117 7.59 -8.72 17.90
CA TRP A 117 6.94 -9.65 16.99
C TRP A 117 6.36 -10.81 17.81
N GLN A 118 5.08 -11.09 17.63
CA GLN A 118 4.32 -12.06 18.43
C GLN A 118 3.51 -12.97 17.50
N THR A 119 3.65 -14.28 17.69
CA THR A 119 2.94 -15.32 16.93
C THR A 119 2.08 -16.24 17.80
N ASP A 120 2.12 -16.05 19.12
CA ASP A 120 1.43 -16.87 20.12
C ASP A 120 0.90 -15.97 21.24
N GLU A 121 0.15 -16.51 22.19
CA GLU A 121 -0.51 -15.78 23.28
C GLU A 121 0.45 -14.90 24.09
N HIS A 122 1.70 -15.37 24.28
CA HIS A 122 2.73 -14.66 25.04
C HIS A 122 3.87 -14.18 24.14
N ALA A 123 4.31 -12.93 24.32
CA ALA A 123 5.45 -12.37 23.61
C ALA A 123 6.77 -12.68 24.32
N ASP A 124 7.75 -13.20 23.56
CA ASP A 124 9.15 -13.31 24.01
C ASP A 124 9.92 -12.04 23.61
N LEU A 125 10.10 -11.13 24.58
CA LEU A 125 10.79 -9.85 24.34
C LEU A 125 12.29 -9.99 24.14
N GLU A 126 12.91 -11.05 24.66
CA GLU A 126 14.35 -11.24 24.52
C GLU A 126 14.71 -11.66 23.10
N LEU A 127 13.90 -12.56 22.54
CA LEU A 127 14.07 -13.08 21.18
C LEU A 127 13.47 -12.15 20.12
N ASN A 128 12.25 -11.65 20.34
CA ASN A 128 11.45 -10.99 19.32
C ASN A 128 11.15 -9.51 19.62
N GLY A 129 11.76 -8.93 20.66
CA GLY A 129 11.59 -7.54 21.01
C GLY A 129 12.26 -6.59 20.03
N TYR A 130 11.55 -5.52 19.63
CA TYR A 130 12.09 -4.44 18.82
C TYR A 130 12.95 -3.51 19.68
N ARG A 131 14.23 -3.88 19.85
CA ARG A 131 15.20 -3.09 20.62
C ARG A 131 15.39 -1.71 19.98
N GLY A 132 15.21 -0.65 20.77
CA GLY A 132 15.34 0.73 20.31
C GLY A 132 14.03 1.36 19.81
N ILE A 133 12.90 0.65 19.88
CA ILE A 133 11.57 1.21 19.62
C ILE A 133 10.83 1.41 20.94
N GLY A 134 10.45 2.66 21.20
CA GLY A 134 9.85 3.07 22.46
C GLY A 134 10.80 2.94 23.68
N PRO A 135 10.29 3.15 24.91
CA PRO A 135 8.92 3.52 25.20
C PRO A 135 8.58 4.91 24.64
N PHE A 136 7.43 5.03 23.99
CA PHE A 136 6.90 6.31 23.55
C PHE A 136 5.90 6.82 24.58
N ARG A 137 6.11 8.05 25.05
CA ARG A 137 5.16 8.75 25.89
C ARG A 137 4.43 9.79 25.06
N PHE A 138 3.11 9.68 24.96
CA PHE A 138 2.28 10.59 24.21
C PHE A 138 1.45 11.47 25.15
N ARG A 139 1.32 12.74 24.79
CA ARG A 139 0.41 13.65 25.49
C ARG A 139 -1.02 13.18 25.31
N GLY A 140 -1.73 13.01 26.42
CA GLY A 140 -3.09 12.50 26.44
C GLY A 140 -4.07 13.21 25.51
N ALA A 141 -4.03 14.55 25.52
CA ALA A 141 -4.91 15.38 24.71
C ALA A 141 -4.70 15.14 23.21
N GLU A 142 -3.44 15.19 22.74
CA GLU A 142 -3.08 15.00 21.33
C GLU A 142 -3.43 13.59 20.85
N TYR A 143 -3.12 12.57 21.65
CA TYR A 143 -3.44 11.16 21.37
C TYR A 143 -4.95 10.93 21.23
N ARG A 144 -5.75 11.41 22.20
CA ARG A 144 -7.21 11.28 22.18
C ARG A 144 -7.84 12.05 21.02
N THR A 145 -7.34 13.25 20.72
CA THR A 145 -7.82 14.03 19.56
C THR A 145 -7.55 13.31 18.25
N ALA A 146 -6.35 12.75 18.06
CA ALA A 146 -6.00 12.04 16.83
C ALA A 146 -6.90 10.81 16.61
N LEU A 147 -7.01 9.91 17.59
CA LEU A 147 -7.85 8.72 17.49
C LEU A 147 -9.34 9.05 17.44
N GLY A 148 -9.79 10.03 18.23
CA GLY A 148 -11.19 10.47 18.25
C GLY A 148 -11.66 11.04 16.91
N ALA A 149 -10.76 11.63 16.11
CA ALA A 149 -11.09 12.10 14.77
C ALA A 149 -11.58 10.96 13.85
N LEU A 150 -11.05 9.75 14.01
CA LEU A 150 -11.46 8.57 13.24
C LEU A 150 -12.91 8.15 13.55
N LEU A 151 -13.34 8.28 14.81
CA LEU A 151 -14.72 7.96 15.24
C LEU A 151 -15.75 8.92 14.65
N ASN A 152 -15.34 10.17 14.39
CA ASN A 152 -16.22 11.22 13.87
C ASN A 152 -16.33 11.23 12.33
N GLY A 153 -15.96 10.12 11.67
CA GLY A 153 -16.09 9.98 10.21
C GLY A 153 -14.89 10.51 9.42
N SER A 154 -13.75 10.80 10.07
CA SER A 154 -12.48 11.02 9.36
C SER A 154 -11.79 9.70 8.95
N ALA A 155 -12.47 8.56 9.15
CA ALA A 155 -12.03 7.25 8.73
C ALA A 155 -11.80 7.21 7.20
N PRO A 156 -10.87 6.36 6.71
CA PRO A 156 -10.59 6.25 5.28
C PRO A 156 -11.88 6.01 4.48
N GLY A 157 -12.10 6.87 3.48
CA GLY A 157 -13.26 6.78 2.58
C GLY A 157 -13.32 5.43 1.87
N PRO A 158 -14.48 5.10 1.26
CA PRO A 158 -14.74 3.76 0.72
C PRO A 158 -13.65 3.30 -0.27
N PRO A 159 -13.42 1.97 -0.35
CA PRO A 159 -12.35 1.40 -1.16
C PRO A 159 -12.42 1.94 -2.58
N ARG A 160 -11.28 2.44 -3.04
CA ARG A 160 -11.19 3.16 -4.30
C ARG A 160 -11.40 2.20 -5.47
N ARG A 161 -12.53 2.32 -6.15
CA ARG A 161 -12.81 1.56 -7.38
C ARG A 161 -11.92 2.06 -8.52
N VAL A 162 -11.71 1.21 -9.51
CA VAL A 162 -10.98 1.53 -10.74
C VAL A 162 -11.91 1.41 -11.93
N LEU A 163 -12.02 2.49 -12.70
CA LEU A 163 -12.76 2.48 -13.96
C LEU A 163 -11.83 2.04 -15.09
N LEU A 164 -12.16 0.92 -15.74
CA LEU A 164 -11.42 0.36 -16.85
C LEU A 164 -12.08 0.73 -18.17
N ILE A 165 -11.36 1.48 -19.01
CA ILE A 165 -11.86 1.98 -20.31
C ILE A 165 -11.10 1.32 -21.45
N GLY A 166 -11.83 0.78 -22.44
CA GLY A 166 -11.24 0.45 -23.74
C GLY A 166 -11.91 -0.69 -24.51
N ALA A 167 -11.47 -0.88 -25.74
CA ALA A 167 -12.13 -1.76 -26.72
C ALA A 167 -11.91 -3.28 -26.51
N ARG A 168 -10.87 -3.70 -25.77
CA ARG A 168 -10.50 -5.13 -25.63
C ARG A 168 -11.12 -5.76 -24.37
N VAL A 169 -12.43 -6.05 -24.44
CA VAL A 169 -13.23 -6.57 -23.30
C VAL A 169 -12.58 -7.78 -22.61
N ALA A 170 -12.01 -8.73 -23.37
CA ALA A 170 -11.38 -9.92 -22.78
C ALA A 170 -10.15 -9.60 -21.90
N VAL A 171 -9.36 -8.57 -22.25
CA VAL A 171 -8.21 -8.14 -21.44
C VAL A 171 -8.70 -7.38 -20.21
N LEU A 172 -9.68 -6.50 -20.38
CA LEU A 172 -10.28 -5.72 -19.28
C LEU A 172 -10.99 -6.63 -18.27
N ALA A 173 -11.67 -7.68 -18.73
CA ALA A 173 -12.32 -8.66 -17.86
C ALA A 173 -11.31 -9.42 -16.98
N LYS A 174 -10.17 -9.84 -17.55
CA LYS A 174 -9.09 -10.48 -16.80
C LYS A 174 -8.44 -9.52 -15.79
N LEU A 175 -8.24 -8.27 -16.18
CA LEU A 175 -7.72 -7.24 -15.30
C LEU A 175 -8.70 -6.94 -14.14
N ALA A 176 -9.98 -6.76 -14.44
CA ALA A 176 -11.02 -6.56 -13.43
C ALA A 176 -11.09 -7.73 -12.44
N ALA A 177 -11.00 -8.97 -12.95
CA ALA A 177 -10.96 -10.15 -12.10
C ALA A 177 -9.73 -10.12 -11.17
N ALA A 178 -8.54 -9.86 -11.70
CA ALA A 178 -7.32 -9.77 -10.90
C ALA A 178 -7.38 -8.66 -9.83
N LEU A 179 -7.87 -7.47 -10.18
CA LEU A 179 -8.07 -6.36 -9.24
C LEU A 179 -9.04 -6.74 -8.12
N ARG A 180 -10.19 -7.35 -8.46
CA ARG A 180 -11.16 -7.79 -7.45
C ARG A 180 -10.61 -8.89 -6.56
N THR A 181 -9.80 -9.81 -7.10
CA THR A 181 -9.13 -10.85 -6.31
C THR A 181 -8.19 -10.25 -5.25
N ILE A 182 -7.51 -9.14 -5.57
CA ILE A 182 -6.67 -8.43 -4.59
C ILE A 182 -7.46 -7.41 -3.76
N GLY A 183 -8.79 -7.38 -3.81
CA GLY A 183 -9.62 -6.47 -3.01
C GLY A 183 -9.86 -5.07 -3.62
N VAL A 184 -9.35 -4.79 -4.81
CA VAL A 184 -9.60 -3.53 -5.52
C VAL A 184 -10.86 -3.64 -6.39
N GLY A 185 -11.87 -2.83 -6.08
CA GLY A 185 -13.09 -2.74 -6.89
C GLY A 185 -12.76 -2.30 -8.33
N ALA A 186 -13.36 -2.94 -9.32
CA ALA A 186 -13.09 -2.63 -10.72
C ALA A 186 -14.38 -2.70 -11.55
N ASP A 187 -14.56 -1.72 -12.43
CA ASP A 187 -15.71 -1.62 -13.33
C ASP A 187 -15.23 -1.39 -14.75
N ILE A 188 -15.96 -1.93 -15.72
CA ILE A 188 -15.60 -1.84 -17.14
C ILE A 188 -16.64 -0.96 -17.82
N ALA A 189 -16.17 0.06 -18.53
CA ALA A 189 -17.01 0.91 -19.35
C ALA A 189 -16.35 1.22 -20.69
N HIS A 190 -17.15 1.66 -21.67
CA HIS A 190 -16.66 2.13 -22.96
C HIS A 190 -16.29 3.62 -22.94
N ASP A 191 -17.02 4.41 -22.15
CA ASP A 191 -16.76 5.83 -21.92
C ASP A 191 -17.23 6.22 -20.50
N ALA A 192 -17.16 7.51 -20.18
CA ALA A 192 -17.67 8.09 -18.94
C ALA A 192 -18.71 9.19 -19.21
N ASP A 193 -19.30 9.20 -20.41
CA ASP A 193 -20.26 10.24 -20.78
C ASP A 193 -21.62 9.98 -20.11
N GLY A 194 -22.19 11.02 -19.50
CA GLY A 194 -23.46 10.92 -18.79
C GLY A 194 -23.39 10.25 -17.42
N VAL A 195 -22.21 9.84 -16.95
CA VAL A 195 -22.03 9.31 -15.59
C VAL A 195 -22.20 10.44 -14.57
N PRO A 196 -23.07 10.28 -13.55
CA PRO A 196 -23.27 11.29 -12.52
C PRO A 196 -21.98 11.60 -11.74
N PRO A 197 -21.72 12.88 -11.38
CA PRO A 197 -20.54 13.26 -10.59
C PRO A 197 -20.37 12.47 -9.29
N ASP A 198 -21.48 12.10 -8.63
CA ASP A 198 -21.47 11.34 -7.37
C ASP A 198 -20.91 9.92 -7.57
N GLU A 199 -21.18 9.30 -8.71
CA GLU A 199 -20.62 7.99 -9.06
C GLU A 199 -19.13 8.10 -9.42
N LEU A 200 -18.74 9.17 -10.14
CA LEU A 200 -17.34 9.41 -10.50
C LEU A 200 -16.44 9.59 -9.27
N ARG A 201 -16.97 10.14 -8.17
CA ARG A 201 -16.24 10.25 -6.89
C ARG A 201 -15.87 8.92 -6.26
N GLY A 202 -16.55 7.83 -6.65
CA GLY A 202 -16.24 6.48 -6.19
C GLY A 202 -14.95 5.89 -6.78
N TYR A 203 -14.41 6.48 -7.85
CA TYR A 203 -13.22 5.96 -8.53
C TYR A 203 -11.93 6.63 -8.03
N GLY A 204 -10.96 5.83 -7.63
CA GLY A 204 -9.62 6.28 -7.28
C GLY A 204 -8.67 6.40 -8.46
N ALA A 205 -8.90 5.59 -9.50
CA ALA A 205 -8.14 5.59 -10.74
C ALA A 205 -9.03 5.27 -11.95
N VAL A 206 -8.61 5.74 -13.12
CA VAL A 206 -9.12 5.35 -14.43
C VAL A 206 -7.98 4.74 -15.20
N ALA A 207 -8.14 3.50 -15.69
CA ALA A 207 -7.13 2.83 -16.50
C ALA A 207 -7.63 2.67 -17.94
N PHE A 208 -6.86 3.20 -18.87
CA PHE A 208 -7.11 3.09 -20.30
C PHE A 208 -6.39 1.86 -20.86
N GLY A 209 -7.12 1.05 -21.62
CA GLY A 209 -6.54 -0.02 -22.40
C GLY A 209 -5.53 0.53 -23.41
N HIS A 210 -4.49 -0.26 -23.71
CA HIS A 210 -3.41 0.16 -24.62
C HIS A 210 -3.90 0.66 -25.99
N ALA A 211 -5.03 0.12 -26.48
CA ALA A 211 -5.62 0.46 -27.76
C ALA A 211 -6.61 1.65 -27.72
N ALA A 212 -6.86 2.25 -26.55
CA ALA A 212 -7.75 3.40 -26.43
C ALA A 212 -7.20 4.59 -27.24
N GLY A 213 -8.09 5.28 -27.94
CA GLY A 213 -7.72 6.44 -28.77
C GLY A 213 -7.52 7.70 -27.92
N GLU A 214 -6.76 8.67 -28.43
CA GLU A 214 -6.53 9.93 -27.71
C GLU A 214 -7.82 10.72 -27.46
N GLN A 215 -8.77 10.66 -28.40
CA GLN A 215 -10.08 11.30 -28.25
C GLN A 215 -10.91 10.68 -27.12
N GLU A 216 -10.91 9.35 -27.01
CA GLU A 216 -11.60 8.59 -25.95
C GLU A 216 -10.99 8.92 -24.58
N ARG A 217 -9.65 8.90 -24.47
CA ARG A 217 -8.94 9.32 -23.26
C ARG A 217 -9.28 10.75 -22.86
N ALA A 218 -9.26 11.68 -23.81
CA ALA A 218 -9.58 13.08 -23.56
C ALA A 218 -11.03 13.29 -23.14
N ALA A 219 -11.98 12.53 -23.69
CA ALA A 219 -13.38 12.59 -23.29
C ALA A 219 -13.57 12.18 -21.83
N VAL A 220 -12.98 11.07 -21.42
CA VAL A 220 -13.05 10.60 -20.02
C VAL A 220 -12.36 11.58 -19.07
N ARG A 221 -11.18 12.10 -19.42
CA ARG A 221 -10.48 13.12 -18.62
C ARG A 221 -11.39 14.35 -18.39
N ARG A 222 -12.04 14.85 -19.44
CA ARG A 222 -12.99 15.97 -19.34
C ARG A 222 -14.23 15.63 -18.51
N ALA A 223 -14.69 14.39 -18.48
CA ALA A 223 -15.82 13.99 -17.63
C ALA A 223 -15.47 14.14 -16.14
N PHE A 224 -14.30 13.65 -15.72
CA PHE A 224 -13.82 13.81 -14.34
C PHE A 224 -13.51 15.27 -13.98
N GLU A 225 -12.91 16.03 -14.90
CA GLU A 225 -12.67 17.47 -14.72
C GLU A 225 -13.99 18.24 -14.51
N ARG A 226 -15.01 17.99 -15.35
CA ARG A 226 -16.34 18.61 -15.20
C ARG A 226 -17.03 18.25 -13.88
N ALA A 227 -16.80 17.05 -13.37
CA ALA A 227 -17.31 16.60 -12.10
C ALA A 227 -16.54 17.16 -10.89
N GLY A 228 -15.40 17.84 -11.10
CA GLY A 228 -14.53 18.35 -10.04
C GLY A 228 -13.83 17.24 -9.24
N VAL A 229 -13.63 16.06 -9.84
CA VAL A 229 -13.07 14.88 -9.17
C VAL A 229 -11.62 14.70 -9.57
N THR A 230 -10.71 14.72 -8.59
CA THR A 230 -9.30 14.38 -8.83
C THR A 230 -9.12 12.86 -8.83
N VAL A 231 -8.81 12.32 -10.01
CA VAL A 231 -8.62 10.88 -10.24
C VAL A 231 -7.26 10.61 -10.89
N ALA A 232 -6.61 9.51 -10.51
CA ALA A 232 -5.39 9.08 -11.18
C ALA A 232 -5.72 8.49 -12.55
N HIS A 233 -4.97 8.86 -13.58
CA HIS A 233 -5.17 8.36 -14.93
C HIS A 233 -4.00 7.46 -15.31
N VAL A 234 -4.30 6.22 -15.71
CA VAL A 234 -3.31 5.18 -16.03
C VAL A 234 -3.44 4.82 -17.49
N ASP A 235 -2.43 5.15 -18.28
CA ASP A 235 -2.31 4.64 -19.64
C ASP A 235 -1.64 3.26 -19.62
N GLY A 236 -2.41 2.22 -19.96
CA GLY A 236 -1.92 0.84 -19.94
C GLY A 236 -0.74 0.65 -20.89
N LEU A 237 0.43 0.33 -20.33
CA LEU A 237 1.69 0.22 -21.08
C LEU A 237 1.67 -0.94 -22.06
N ALA A 238 1.07 -2.06 -21.64
CA ALA A 238 0.96 -3.28 -22.41
C ALA A 238 -0.18 -4.17 -21.86
N PRO A 239 -0.78 -5.04 -22.68
CA PRO A 239 -1.86 -5.94 -22.25
C PRO A 239 -1.34 -7.14 -21.41
N ILE A 240 -0.56 -6.85 -20.37
CA ILE A 240 0.01 -7.82 -19.42
C ILE A 240 -0.67 -7.57 -18.08
N VAL A 241 -1.48 -8.51 -17.59
CA VAL A 241 -2.31 -8.30 -16.40
C VAL A 241 -1.48 -7.95 -15.14
N PRO A 242 -0.42 -8.69 -14.77
CA PRO A 242 0.41 -8.33 -13.60
C PRO A 242 1.04 -6.94 -13.69
N LEU A 243 1.45 -6.52 -14.89
CA LEU A 243 1.98 -5.17 -15.15
C LEU A 243 0.90 -4.10 -14.99
N LEU A 244 -0.28 -4.32 -15.55
CA LEU A 244 -1.40 -3.38 -15.45
C LEU A 244 -1.89 -3.24 -14.01
N VAL A 245 -1.95 -4.35 -13.25
CA VAL A 245 -2.22 -4.31 -11.80
C VAL A 245 -1.17 -3.47 -11.09
N ALA A 246 0.13 -3.71 -11.35
CA ALA A 246 1.21 -2.91 -10.76
C ALA A 246 1.11 -1.42 -11.12
N GLN A 247 0.74 -1.06 -12.36
CA GLN A 247 0.55 0.33 -12.77
C GLN A 247 -0.62 1.00 -12.04
N ILE A 248 -1.71 0.25 -11.84
CA ILE A 248 -2.91 0.75 -11.16
C ILE A 248 -2.62 0.94 -9.67
N GLU A 249 -2.02 -0.04 -9.01
CA GLU A 249 -1.56 0.05 -7.61
C GLU A 249 -0.61 1.23 -7.40
N HIS A 250 0.38 1.39 -8.31
CA HIS A 250 1.28 2.54 -8.29
C HIS A 250 0.55 3.88 -8.37
N ALA A 251 -0.51 3.97 -9.19
CA ALA A 251 -1.31 5.17 -9.36
C ALA A 251 -2.32 5.40 -8.22
N LEU A 252 -2.76 4.34 -7.55
CA LEU A 252 -3.66 4.41 -6.40
C LEU A 252 -2.94 4.90 -5.14
N ASP A 253 -1.64 4.64 -5.00
CA ASP A 253 -0.85 5.16 -3.89
C ASP A 253 -0.74 6.70 -3.97
N ARG A 254 -1.48 7.39 -3.09
CA ARG A 254 -1.50 8.85 -2.94
C ARG A 254 -0.66 9.35 -1.76
N SER A 255 0.09 8.47 -1.11
CA SER A 255 0.91 8.83 0.05
C SER A 255 2.00 9.83 -0.36
N PRO A 256 2.37 10.83 0.45
CA PRO A 256 3.53 11.68 0.14
C PRO A 256 4.81 10.84 -0.01
N ALA A 257 5.73 11.24 -0.89
CA ALA A 257 6.97 10.49 -1.15
C ALA A 257 7.80 10.22 0.13
N GLY A 258 7.84 11.18 1.06
CA GLY A 258 8.51 11.01 2.37
C GLY A 258 7.86 9.96 3.29
N ARG A 259 6.70 9.41 2.91
CA ARG A 259 5.99 8.32 3.58
C ARG A 259 5.96 7.03 2.75
N ARG A 260 6.84 6.91 1.74
CA ARG A 260 6.99 5.68 0.94
C ARG A 260 8.40 5.16 1.12
N ARG A 261 8.55 3.84 1.26
CA ARG A 261 9.87 3.19 1.25
C ARG A 261 10.51 3.23 -0.12
N LEU A 262 9.72 3.05 -1.17
CA LEU A 262 10.15 3.07 -2.57
C LEU A 262 9.65 4.35 -3.24
N THR A 263 10.56 5.21 -3.70
CA THR A 263 10.23 6.56 -4.20
C THR A 263 10.59 6.77 -5.67
N GLY A 264 11.52 5.99 -6.21
CA GLY A 264 11.98 6.13 -7.59
C GLY A 264 12.24 4.79 -8.27
N LEU A 265 11.82 4.70 -9.53
CA LEU A 265 12.19 3.63 -10.46
C LEU A 265 12.36 4.21 -11.86
N THR A 266 13.52 4.02 -12.45
CA THR A 266 13.78 4.31 -13.86
C THR A 266 14.55 3.15 -14.48
N ALA A 267 14.36 2.90 -15.78
CA ALA A 267 15.08 1.84 -16.48
C ALA A 267 15.62 2.37 -17.81
N ALA A 268 16.94 2.47 -17.91
CA ALA A 268 17.66 2.98 -19.07
C ALA A 268 19.11 2.49 -19.06
N ASP A 269 19.75 2.49 -20.23
CA ASP A 269 21.18 2.19 -20.39
C ASP A 269 21.59 0.85 -19.74
N GLY A 270 20.76 -0.18 -19.92
CA GLY A 270 21.01 -1.53 -19.40
C GLY A 270 20.94 -1.66 -17.87
N GLY A 271 20.40 -0.67 -17.15
CA GLY A 271 20.21 -0.72 -15.71
C GLY A 271 18.84 -0.19 -15.27
N ALA A 272 18.38 -0.67 -14.12
CA ALA A 272 17.26 -0.08 -13.39
C ALA A 272 17.81 0.68 -12.18
N ASP A 273 17.51 1.97 -12.09
CA ASP A 273 17.81 2.76 -10.92
C ASP A 273 16.59 2.75 -10.00
N VAL A 274 16.79 2.30 -8.77
CA VAL A 274 15.80 2.18 -7.70
C VAL A 274 16.18 3.13 -6.58
N GLU A 275 15.23 3.92 -6.09
CA GLU A 275 15.45 4.81 -4.93
C GLU A 275 14.57 4.38 -3.77
N VAL A 276 15.22 4.15 -2.62
CA VAL A 276 14.56 3.77 -1.36
C VAL A 276 14.92 4.72 -0.23
N THR A 277 13.97 5.02 0.64
CA THR A 277 14.13 5.97 1.77
C THR A 277 14.44 5.29 3.09
N SER A 278 14.24 3.97 3.17
CA SER A 278 14.48 3.14 4.34
C SER A 278 14.96 1.76 3.89
N ALA A 279 15.69 1.05 4.75
CA ALA A 279 16.10 -0.32 4.47
C ALA A 279 14.88 -1.20 4.25
N CYS A 280 14.79 -1.85 3.08
CA CYS A 280 13.70 -2.75 2.72
C CYS A 280 14.11 -3.75 1.64
N ARG A 281 13.42 -4.89 1.61
CA ARG A 281 13.49 -5.87 0.54
C ARG A 281 12.78 -5.33 -0.69
N VAL A 282 13.48 -5.36 -1.81
CA VAL A 282 12.97 -4.97 -3.12
C VAL A 282 13.03 -6.17 -4.04
N THR A 283 11.93 -6.44 -4.73
CA THR A 283 11.90 -7.37 -5.85
C THR A 283 11.73 -6.60 -7.15
N LEU A 284 12.62 -6.83 -8.12
CA LEU A 284 12.53 -6.29 -9.48
C LEU A 284 12.13 -7.39 -10.46
N THR A 285 11.01 -7.21 -11.13
CA THR A 285 10.53 -8.11 -12.18
C THR A 285 10.46 -7.37 -13.51
N ALA A 286 11.08 -7.94 -14.54
CA ALA A 286 10.97 -7.47 -15.92
C ALA A 286 9.87 -8.24 -16.67
N TYR A 287 9.02 -7.49 -17.36
CA TYR A 287 8.03 -8.00 -18.30
C TYR A 287 8.42 -7.57 -19.71
N ARG A 288 8.45 -8.50 -20.66
CA ARG A 288 8.65 -8.17 -22.08
C ARG A 288 7.61 -8.83 -22.97
N ILE A 289 7.30 -8.16 -24.07
CA ILE A 289 6.46 -8.70 -25.13
C ILE A 289 7.32 -8.98 -26.35
N ASP A 290 7.27 -10.21 -26.85
CA ASP A 290 7.93 -10.57 -28.10
C ASP A 290 7.10 -10.20 -29.35
N ARG A 291 7.67 -10.41 -30.54
CA ARG A 291 7.01 -10.07 -31.81
C ARG A 291 5.71 -10.85 -32.06
N LEU A 292 5.51 -11.98 -31.36
CA LEU A 292 4.30 -12.80 -31.44
C LEU A 292 3.29 -12.45 -30.32
N SER A 293 3.48 -11.30 -29.65
CA SER A 293 2.67 -10.87 -28.52
C SER A 293 2.67 -11.82 -27.32
N ARG A 294 3.71 -12.65 -27.16
CA ARG A 294 3.86 -13.50 -25.97
C ARG A 294 4.58 -12.72 -24.87
N THR A 295 4.04 -12.83 -23.67
CA THR A 295 4.62 -12.24 -22.46
C THR A 295 5.72 -13.15 -21.93
N HIS A 296 6.85 -12.57 -21.58
CA HIS A 296 7.91 -13.23 -20.82
C HIS A 296 8.17 -12.44 -19.54
N THR A 297 8.32 -13.15 -18.44
CA THR A 297 8.54 -12.59 -17.11
C THR A 297 9.88 -13.07 -16.59
N HIS A 298 10.68 -12.15 -16.03
CA HIS A 298 12.01 -12.43 -15.49
C HIS A 298 12.18 -11.72 -14.15
N GLU A 299 12.49 -12.46 -13.09
CA GLU A 299 12.97 -11.86 -11.84
C GLU A 299 14.42 -11.43 -12.05
N ILE A 300 14.69 -10.14 -11.81
CA ILE A 300 15.99 -9.51 -12.05
C ILE A 300 16.77 -9.38 -10.74
N PHE A 301 16.06 -9.10 -9.65
CA PHE A 301 16.65 -8.87 -8.34
C PHE A 301 15.63 -9.18 -7.26
N ASP A 302 16.10 -9.78 -6.18
CA ASP A 302 15.37 -9.94 -4.94
C ASP A 302 16.36 -9.85 -3.78
N GLY A 303 16.25 -8.79 -2.97
CA GLY A 303 17.18 -8.55 -1.87
C GLY A 303 16.90 -7.26 -1.12
N VAL A 304 17.60 -7.08 0.01
CA VAL A 304 17.49 -5.87 0.83
C VAL A 304 18.36 -4.75 0.27
N LEU A 305 17.77 -3.56 0.13
CA LEU A 305 18.46 -2.32 -0.25
C LEU A 305 18.46 -1.37 0.94
N GLU A 306 19.63 -0.80 1.24
CA GLU A 306 19.79 0.28 2.23
C GLU A 306 19.22 1.60 1.71
N PRO A 307 18.96 2.61 2.56
CA PRO A 307 18.50 3.93 2.11
C PRO A 307 19.43 4.54 1.05
N GLY A 308 18.87 4.98 -0.08
CA GLY A 308 19.61 5.62 -1.17
C GLY A 308 19.17 5.17 -2.56
N ARG A 309 19.97 5.55 -3.56
CA ARG A 309 19.78 5.16 -4.96
C ARG A 309 20.69 3.98 -5.31
N HIS A 310 20.10 2.94 -5.89
CA HIS A 310 20.76 1.70 -6.27
C HIS A 310 20.58 1.46 -7.75
N ARG A 311 21.63 0.98 -8.42
CA ARG A 311 21.56 0.57 -9.82
C ARG A 311 21.67 -0.94 -9.92
N VAL A 312 20.64 -1.57 -10.48
CA VAL A 312 20.58 -3.01 -10.73
C VAL A 312 20.79 -3.25 -12.23
N ALA A 313 21.71 -4.14 -12.58
CA ALA A 313 21.94 -4.50 -13.97
C ALA A 313 20.74 -5.25 -14.57
N LEU A 314 20.33 -4.86 -15.78
CA LEU A 314 19.28 -5.53 -16.53
C LEU A 314 19.91 -6.47 -17.56
N ASP A 315 19.59 -7.77 -17.49
CA ASP A 315 19.99 -8.70 -18.55
C ASP A 315 19.36 -8.28 -19.89
N ALA A 316 20.19 -8.04 -20.90
CA ALA A 316 19.76 -7.67 -22.24
C ALA A 316 18.72 -8.65 -22.83
N LYS A 317 18.76 -9.94 -22.46
CA LYS A 317 17.73 -10.91 -22.87
C LYS A 317 16.40 -10.69 -22.18
N ALA A 318 16.41 -10.30 -20.91
CA ALA A 318 15.22 -10.05 -20.10
C ALA A 318 14.50 -8.76 -20.51
N VAL A 319 15.24 -7.75 -21.01
CA VAL A 319 14.68 -6.44 -21.34
C VAL A 319 14.69 -6.08 -22.83
N ARG A 320 14.91 -7.03 -23.75
CA ARG A 320 14.91 -6.73 -25.19
C ARG A 320 13.54 -6.28 -25.71
N GLY A 321 13.53 -5.25 -26.56
CA GLY A 321 12.33 -4.80 -27.28
C GLY A 321 11.39 -4.00 -26.37
N ARG A 322 10.08 -4.23 -26.47
CA ARG A 322 9.10 -3.59 -25.58
C ARG A 322 9.12 -4.30 -24.23
N SER A 323 9.76 -3.66 -23.25
CA SER A 323 9.97 -4.20 -21.91
C SER A 323 9.66 -3.16 -20.84
N PHE A 324 9.32 -3.67 -19.66
CA PHE A 324 8.87 -2.90 -18.52
C PHE A 324 9.45 -3.53 -17.26
N VAL A 325 9.78 -2.71 -16.26
CA VAL A 325 10.28 -3.16 -14.97
C VAL A 325 9.27 -2.76 -13.90
N VAL A 326 8.99 -3.67 -12.99
CA VAL A 326 8.18 -3.45 -11.80
C VAL A 326 9.06 -3.66 -10.58
N ALA A 327 9.12 -2.65 -9.71
CA ALA A 327 9.76 -2.73 -8.40
C ALA A 327 8.69 -2.85 -7.33
N ARG A 328 8.82 -3.84 -6.43
CA ARG A 328 7.91 -4.05 -5.30
C ARG A 328 8.67 -4.08 -3.98
N THR A 329 8.06 -3.48 -2.97
CA THR A 329 8.38 -3.70 -1.55
C THR A 329 7.12 -4.26 -0.86
N ALA A 330 7.20 -4.54 0.44
CA ALA A 330 6.04 -4.96 1.22
C ALA A 330 4.83 -4.01 1.10
N GLY A 331 5.07 -2.69 1.07
CA GLY A 331 3.99 -1.70 1.06
C GLY A 331 3.72 -1.00 -0.27
N SER A 332 4.64 -1.06 -1.25
CA SER A 332 4.57 -0.17 -2.41
C SER A 332 5.07 -0.81 -3.70
N VAL A 333 4.61 -0.26 -4.83
CA VAL A 333 5.01 -0.70 -6.16
C VAL A 333 5.27 0.49 -7.08
N LEU A 334 6.32 0.39 -7.89
CA LEU A 334 6.62 1.33 -8.98
C LEU A 334 6.74 0.57 -10.30
N VAL A 335 6.42 1.25 -11.40
CA VAL A 335 6.49 0.70 -12.76
C VAL A 335 7.23 1.67 -13.67
N ALA A 336 8.16 1.15 -14.47
CA ALA A 336 8.87 1.91 -15.49
C ALA A 336 8.92 1.17 -16.82
N ALA A 337 8.80 1.90 -17.92
CA ALA A 337 9.19 1.39 -19.24
C ALA A 337 10.71 1.40 -19.37
N VAL A 338 11.28 0.39 -20.04
CA VAL A 338 12.71 0.35 -20.33
C VAL A 338 12.98 1.17 -21.58
N ASN A 339 13.78 2.21 -21.43
CA ASN A 339 14.26 3.02 -22.55
C ASN A 339 15.57 2.42 -23.09
N HIS A 340 15.64 2.25 -24.42
CA HIS A 340 16.79 1.73 -25.16
C HIS A 340 17.47 2.82 -25.97
#